data_AF-W2MJW4-F1
#
_entry.id   AF-W2MJW4-F1
#
_cell.length_a   1.000
_cell.length_b   1.000
_cell.length_c   1.000
_cell.angle_alpha   90.00
_cell.angle_beta   90.00
_cell.angle_gamma   90.00
#
_symmetry.space_group_name_H-M   'P 1'
#
loop_
_entity.id
_entity.type
_entity.pdbx_description
1 polymer ?
#
loop_
_entity_poly.entity_id
_entity_poly.type
_entity_poly.pdbx_seq_one_letter_code
_entity_poly.pdbx_strand_id
1 'polypeptide(L)'
;MMNLDEGKVAIYNSSSSSYLISVCSVAQVLISLLPNDARPRPRVQTYEPGLEVQVDSYNCGIYVLLAFEISCGAQPLGHLDKKTLQYLRYRYLCMCMD
;
A
#
# COMPACT_ATOMS: atom_id res chain seq x y z
N MET A 1 2.34 4.15 2.62
CA MET A 1 3.77 4.06 2.25
C MET A 1 4.44 5.37 2.59
N MET A 2 5.61 5.33 3.23
CA MET A 2 6.40 6.52 3.55
C MET A 2 7.79 6.32 2.97
N ASN A 3 8.19 7.21 2.05
CA ASN A 3 9.53 7.29 1.53
C ASN A 3 10.20 8.50 2.20
N LEU A 4 11.09 8.23 3.15
CA LEU A 4 11.75 9.27 3.95
C LEU A 4 12.82 10.00 3.14
N ASP A 5 13.51 9.31 2.24
CA ASP A 5 14.54 9.88 1.38
C ASP A 5 13.95 10.95 0.43
N GLU A 6 12.76 10.70 -0.08
CA GLU A 6 12.02 11.65 -0.92
C GLU A 6 11.09 12.59 -0.12
N GLY A 7 10.97 12.38 1.18
CA GLY A 7 10.05 13.12 2.05
C GLY A 7 8.57 13.00 1.65
N LYS A 8 8.17 11.85 1.09
CA LYS A 8 6.82 11.60 0.55
C LYS A 8 6.04 10.61 1.40
N VAL A 9 4.76 10.92 1.59
CA VAL A 9 3.80 10.03 2.26
C VAL A 9 2.62 9.80 1.33
N ALA A 10 2.32 8.53 1.08
CA ALA A 10 1.23 8.12 0.21
C ALA A 10 0.35 7.06 0.90
N ILE A 11 -0.95 7.09 0.66
CA ILE A 11 -1.94 6.17 1.21
C ILE A 11 -2.59 5.40 0.07
N TYR A 12 -2.67 4.08 0.24
CA TYR A 12 -3.32 3.19 -0.69
C TYR A 12 -4.62 2.64 -0.10
N ASN A 13 -5.61 2.42 -0.96
CA ASN A 13 -6.90 1.84 -0.60
C ASN A 13 -7.34 0.86 -1.69
N SER A 14 -7.48 -0.42 -1.34
CA SER A 14 -7.79 -1.45 -2.33
C SER A 14 -9.24 -1.43 -2.82
N SER A 15 -10.17 -0.87 -2.03
CA SER A 15 -11.62 -1.01 -2.27
C SER A 15 -12.38 0.32 -2.29
N SER A 16 -11.69 1.46 -2.44
CA SER A 16 -12.29 2.80 -2.33
C SER A 16 -13.12 3.00 -1.05
N SER A 17 -12.79 2.25 0.00
CA SER A 17 -13.42 2.35 1.32
C SER A 17 -13.25 3.72 1.98
N SER A 18 -14.16 4.05 2.91
CA SER A 18 -14.07 5.27 3.74
C SER A 18 -12.94 5.23 4.77
N TYR A 19 -12.25 4.09 4.94
CA TYR A 19 -11.13 3.94 5.88
C TYR A 19 -9.93 4.84 5.56
N LEU A 20 -9.87 5.43 4.37
CA LEU A 20 -8.87 6.43 3.99
C LEU A 20 -8.69 7.53 5.05
N ILE A 21 -9.78 8.01 5.66
CA ILE A 21 -9.72 9.06 6.70
C ILE A 21 -8.92 8.55 7.90
N SER A 22 -9.22 7.35 8.39
CA SER A 22 -8.51 6.74 9.52
C SER A 22 -7.05 6.48 9.19
N VAL A 23 -6.75 6.02 7.97
CA VAL A 23 -5.35 5.81 7.53
C VAL A 23 -4.60 7.14 7.42
N CYS A 24 -5.26 8.23 6.98
CA CYS A 24 -4.70 9.59 7.01
C CYS A 24 -4.34 10.02 8.42
N SER A 25 -5.22 9.79 9.39
CA SER A 25 -4.94 10.11 10.80
C SER A 25 -3.74 9.32 11.33
N VAL A 26 -3.64 8.03 11.04
CA VAL A 26 -2.47 7.21 11.40
C VAL A 26 -1.20 7.75 10.74
N ALA A 27 -1.26 8.11 9.45
CA ALA A 27 -0.12 8.69 8.75
C ALA A 27 0.36 9.99 9.40
N GLN A 28 -0.55 10.89 9.80
CA GLN A 28 -0.20 12.13 10.49
C GLN A 28 0.47 11.88 11.85
N VAL A 29 0.00 10.90 12.62
CA VAL A 29 0.63 10.49 13.88
C VAL A 29 2.04 9.95 13.61
N LEU A 30 2.21 9.09 12.60
CA LEU A 30 3.53 8.57 12.25
C LEU A 30 4.49 9.70 11.81
N ILE A 31 4.02 10.68 11.04
CA ILE A 31 4.83 11.86 10.64
C ILE A 31 5.28 12.68 11.86
N SER A 32 4.42 12.85 12.87
CA SER A 32 4.77 13.63 14.06
C SER A 32 5.80 12.94 14.95
N LEU A 33 5.85 11.60 14.91
CA LEU A 33 6.83 10.79 15.63
C LEU A 33 8.22 10.77 14.96
N LEU A 34 8.34 11.22 13.71
CA LEU A 34 9.63 11.24 13.02
C LEU A 34 10.53 12.39 13.52
N PRO A 35 11.86 12.16 13.58
CA PRO A 35 12.86 13.20 13.80
C PRO A 35 12.69 14.38 12.83
N ASN A 36 13.00 15.60 13.28
CA ASN A 36 12.75 16.82 12.49
C ASN A 36 13.53 16.83 11.16
N ASP A 37 14.73 16.26 11.14
CA ASP A 37 15.61 16.11 9.99
C ASP A 37 15.12 15.05 8.99
N ALA A 38 14.35 14.06 9.45
CA ALA A 38 13.76 13.01 8.62
C ALA A 38 12.26 13.25 8.33
N ARG A 39 11.68 14.37 8.78
CA ARG A 39 10.24 14.59 8.73
C ARG A 39 9.79 14.90 7.30
N PRO A 40 8.96 14.03 6.67
CA PRO A 40 8.41 14.30 5.36
C PRO A 40 7.41 15.46 5.42
N ARG A 41 7.07 16.01 4.24
CA ARG A 41 6.05 17.06 4.18
C ARG A 41 4.71 16.51 4.73
N PRO A 42 3.90 17.31 5.44
CA PRO A 42 2.64 16.84 6.02
C PRO A 42 1.58 16.42 4.98
N ARG A 43 1.83 16.71 3.69
CA ARG A 43 0.87 16.48 2.62
C ARG A 43 0.88 14.99 2.23
N VAL A 44 -0.09 14.29 2.78
CA VAL A 44 -0.43 12.92 2.41
C VAL A 44 -1.13 12.91 1.05
N GLN A 45 -0.73 11.98 0.18
CA GLN A 45 -1.32 11.81 -1.16
C GLN A 45 -1.97 10.43 -1.29
N THR A 46 -2.99 10.31 -2.16
CA THR A 46 -3.49 8.99 -2.56
C THR A 46 -2.48 8.35 -3.50
N TYR A 47 -2.19 7.07 -3.27
CA TYR A 47 -1.32 6.26 -4.09
C TYR A 47 -2.13 5.46 -5.10
N GLU A 48 -1.80 5.62 -6.38
CA GLU A 48 -2.46 4.95 -7.50
C GLU A 48 -1.46 4.02 -8.19
N PRO A 49 -1.32 2.76 -7.75
CA PRO A 49 -0.32 1.82 -8.30
C PRO A 49 -0.66 1.27 -9.69
N GLY A 50 -1.77 1.71 -10.31
CA GLY A 50 -2.28 1.10 -11.54
C GLY A 50 -2.88 -0.30 -11.33
N LEU A 51 -3.29 -0.61 -10.09
CA LEU A 51 -4.07 -1.81 -9.78
C LEU A 51 -5.56 -1.48 -9.89
N GLU A 52 -6.35 -2.43 -10.36
CA GLU A 52 -7.82 -2.29 -10.32
C GLU A 52 -8.36 -2.32 -8.90
N VAL A 53 -9.57 -1.77 -8.73
CA VAL A 53 -10.29 -1.82 -7.46
C VAL A 53 -10.65 -3.28 -7.15
N GLN A 54 -10.33 -3.70 -5.92
CA GLN A 54 -10.75 -4.99 -5.40
C GLN A 54 -12.28 -5.07 -5.34
N VAL A 55 -12.84 -6.13 -5.93
CA VAL A 55 -14.30 -6.35 -6.00
C VAL A 55 -14.83 -7.34 -4.94
N ASP A 56 -13.95 -8.07 -4.25
CA ASP A 56 -14.32 -9.00 -3.17
C ASP A 56 -14.01 -8.43 -1.77
N SER A 57 -14.39 -9.16 -0.73
CA SER A 57 -14.24 -8.73 0.67
C SER A 57 -13.00 -9.28 1.39
N TYR A 58 -12.14 -10.08 0.74
CA TYR A 58 -11.13 -10.89 1.43
C TYR A 58 -9.71 -10.85 0.84
N ASN A 59 -9.51 -10.22 -0.32
CA ASN A 59 -8.19 -10.09 -0.94
C ASN A 59 -7.49 -8.75 -0.63
N CYS A 60 -8.05 -7.88 0.22
CA CYS A 60 -7.50 -6.54 0.50
C CYS A 60 -6.04 -6.58 0.94
N GLY A 61 -5.65 -7.55 1.77
CA GLY A 61 -4.27 -7.74 2.20
C GLY A 61 -3.32 -8.00 1.03
N ILE A 62 -3.76 -8.73 0.00
CA ILE A 62 -2.96 -9.03 -1.18
C ILE A 62 -2.76 -7.78 -2.04
N TYR A 63 -3.81 -6.97 -2.22
CA TYR A 63 -3.70 -5.69 -2.91
C TYR A 63 -2.75 -4.73 -2.17
N VAL A 64 -2.80 -4.69 -0.83
CA VAL A 64 -1.89 -3.86 -0.02
C VAL A 64 -0.44 -4.32 -0.18
N LEU A 65 -0.17 -5.63 -0.15
CA LEU A 65 1.18 -6.17 -0.36
C LEU A 65 1.70 -5.86 -1.77
N LEU A 66 0.88 -6.05 -2.81
CA LEU A 66 1.27 -5.71 -4.18
C LEU A 66 1.53 -4.21 -4.36
N ALA A 67 0.65 -3.36 -3.83
CA ALA A 67 0.84 -1.91 -3.90
C ALA A 67 2.15 -1.51 -3.20
N PHE A 68 2.50 -2.17 -2.10
CA PHE A 68 3.78 -1.98 -1.42
C PHE A 68 4.96 -2.42 -2.29
N GLU A 69 4.92 -3.61 -2.90
CA GLU A 69 5.96 -4.07 -3.83
C GLU A 69 6.17 -3.08 -4.99
N ILE A 70 5.08 -2.59 -5.60
CA ILE A 70 5.14 -1.59 -6.67
C ILE A 70 5.77 -0.28 -6.16
N SER A 71 5.44 0.14 -4.94
CA SER A 71 6.05 1.33 -4.32
C SER A 71 7.56 1.17 -4.07
N CYS A 72 8.04 -0.07 -3.96
CA CYS A 72 9.46 -0.41 -3.87
C CYS A 72 10.12 -0.64 -5.24
N GLY A 73 9.42 -0.35 -6.35
CA GLY A 73 9.96 -0.43 -7.71
C GLY A 73 9.60 -1.70 -8.49
N ALA A 74 8.70 -2.55 -7.97
CA ALA A 74 8.18 -3.67 -8.75
C ALA A 74 7.30 -3.18 -9.91
N GLN A 75 7.23 -3.97 -10.99
CA GLN A 75 6.41 -3.64 -12.15
C GLN A 75 4.91 -3.74 -11.83
N PRO A 76 4.07 -2.80 -12.28
CA PRO A 76 2.62 -2.89 -12.13
C PRO A 76 2.06 -4.09 -12.89
N LEU A 77 1.18 -4.86 -12.23
CA LEU A 77 0.55 -6.03 -12.83
C LEU A 77 -0.79 -5.72 -13.54
N GLY A 78 -1.35 -4.53 -13.34
CA GLY A 78 -2.63 -4.14 -13.95
C GLY A 78 -3.81 -4.96 -13.39
N HIS A 79 -4.57 -5.59 -14.29
CA HIS A 79 -5.72 -6.43 -13.96
C HIS A 79 -5.26 -7.74 -13.28
N LEU A 80 -5.92 -8.09 -12.17
CA LEU A 80 -5.62 -9.29 -11.40
C LEU A 80 -6.79 -10.26 -11.43
N ASP A 81 -6.65 -11.35 -12.18
CA ASP A 81 -7.65 -12.41 -12.17
C ASP A 81 -7.61 -13.25 -10.88
N LYS A 82 -8.66 -14.05 -10.66
CA LYS A 82 -8.79 -14.89 -9.46
C LYS A 82 -7.59 -15.86 -9.30
N LYS A 83 -7.07 -16.39 -10.39
CA LYS A 83 -5.96 -17.36 -10.38
C LYS A 83 -4.66 -16.68 -9.95
N THR A 84 -4.41 -15.48 -10.44
CA THR A 84 -3.27 -14.64 -10.08
C THR A 84 -3.33 -14.27 -8.60
N LEU A 85 -4.50 -13.87 -8.09
CA LEU A 85 -4.67 -13.58 -6.67
C LEU A 85 -4.39 -14.82 -5.79
N GLN A 86 -4.86 -16.01 -6.18
CA GLN A 86 -4.55 -17.26 -5.46
C GLN A 86 -3.06 -17.60 -5.48
N TYR A 87 -2.42 -17.46 -6.65
CA TYR A 87 -0.98 -17.66 -6.78
C TYR A 87 -0.19 -16.71 -5.87
N LEU A 88 -0.54 -15.42 -5.87
CA LEU A 88 0.13 -14.42 -5.03
C LEU A 88 -0.04 -14.73 -3.54
N ARG A 89 -1.23 -15.16 -3.10
CA ARG A 89 -1.43 -15.62 -1.72
C ARG A 89 -0.47 -16.74 -1.35
N TYR A 90 -0.33 -17.73 -2.22
CA TYR A 90 0.61 -18.82 -2.00
C TYR A 90 2.07 -18.34 -2.00
N ARG A 91 2.44 -17.43 -2.91
CA ARG A 91 3.77 -16.81 -2.96
C ARG A 91 4.11 -16.11 -1.64
N TYR A 92 3.21 -15.28 -1.13
CA TYR A 92 3.40 -14.59 0.16
C TYR A 92 3.48 -15.55 1.33
N LEU A 93 2.69 -16.64 1.32
CA LEU A 93 2.80 -17.67 2.34
C LEU A 93 4.18 -18.34 2.33
N CYS A 94 4.71 -18.70 1.16
CA CYS A 94 6.03 -19.33 1.06
C CYS A 94 7.13 -18.41 1.62
N MET A 95 7.08 -17.11 1.28
CA MET A 95 8.04 -16.12 1.82
C MET A 95 8.00 -15.96 3.35
N CYS A 96 6.94 -16.41 4.03
CA CYS A 96 6.85 -16.42 5.49
C CYS A 96 7.34 -17.73 6.12
N MET A 97 7.50 -18.79 5.31
CA MET A 97 7.88 -20.13 5.78
C MET A 97 9.36 -20.42 5.54
N ASP A 98 10.00 -19.66 4.65
CA ASP A 98 11.45 -19.63 4.44
C ASP A 98 12.13 -18.68 5.44
#